data_AF-A0A0R0BV07-F1
#
_entry.id   AF-A0A0R0BV07-F1
#
_cell.length_a   1.000
_cell.length_b   1.000
_cell.length_c   1.000
_cell.angle_alpha   90.00
_cell.angle_beta   90.00
_cell.angle_gamma   90.00
#
_symmetry.space_group_name_H-M   'P 1'
#
loop_
_entity.id
_entity.type
_entity.pdbx_description
1 polymer ?
#
loop_
_entity_poly.entity_id
_entity_poly.type
_entity_poly.pdbx_seq_one_letter_code
_entity_poly.pdbx_strand_id
1 'polypeptide(L)'
;MSFLIVLAALCFLMFVAYRGYSVILFAPVAALGAVLLTDPTLVQPMFTGLFMDKMVGFLKLYFPVFVLGAVFGKLIEISGFSKSIVSATIKLVGAKRAMLSIVLVCALLT
;
A
#
# COMPACT_ATOMS: atom_id res chain seq x y z
N MET A 1 -5.82 16.03 24.66
CA MET A 1 -4.48 15.40 24.61
C MET A 1 -4.43 14.25 23.61
N SER A 2 -5.29 13.22 23.74
CA SER A 2 -5.35 12.08 22.81
C SER A 2 -5.53 12.46 21.33
N PHE A 3 -6.39 13.43 21.00
CA PHE A 3 -6.60 13.85 19.60
C PHE A 3 -5.33 14.43 18.94
N LEU A 4 -4.56 15.25 19.68
CA LEU A 4 -3.29 15.80 19.16
C LEU A 4 -2.26 14.70 18.93
N ILE A 5 -2.20 13.70 19.81
CA ILE A 5 -1.27 12.57 19.72
C ILE A 5 -1.61 11.72 18.48
N VAL A 6 -2.89 11.45 18.23
CA VAL A 6 -3.34 10.74 17.03
C VAL A 6 -3.00 11.52 15.77
N LEU A 7 -3.24 12.84 15.76
CA LEU A 7 -2.90 13.70 14.63
C LEU A 7 -1.38 13.68 14.35
N ALA A 8 -0.56 13.78 15.40
CA ALA A 8 0.89 13.73 15.29
C ALA A 8 1.38 12.37 14.77
N ALA A 9 0.82 11.26 15.27
CA ALA A 9 1.14 9.92 14.79
C ALA A 9 0.74 9.70 13.32
N LEU A 10 -0.41 10.25 12.91
CA LEU A 10 -0.86 10.21 11.52
C LEU A 10 0.06 11.03 10.61
N CYS A 11 0.39 12.27 10.99
CA CYS A 11 1.33 13.10 10.24
C CYS A 11 2.71 12.45 10.12
N PHE A 12 3.20 11.81 11.20
CA PHE A 12 4.45 11.04 11.18
C PHE A 12 4.37 9.87 10.19
N LEU A 13 3.30 9.08 10.23
CA LEU A 13 3.10 7.96 9.30
C LEU A 13 3.04 8.45 7.84
N MET A 14 2.29 9.52 7.56
CA MET A 14 2.22 10.12 6.23
C MET A 14 3.60 10.59 5.75
N PHE A 15 4.34 11.29 6.60
CA PHE A 15 5.69 11.78 6.26
C PHE A 15 6.63 10.61 5.90
N VAL A 16 6.61 9.53 6.69
CA VAL A 16 7.42 8.34 6.42
C VAL A 16 6.98 7.62 5.15
N ALA A 17 5.67 7.53 4.90
CA ALA A 17 5.11 6.94 3.68
C ALA A 17 5.55 7.69 2.42
N TYR A 18 5.52 9.03 2.44
CA TYR A 18 5.98 9.85 1.31
C TYR A 18 7.49 9.74 1.07
N ARG A 19 8.27 9.38 2.09
CA ARG A 19 9.70 9.12 1.96
C ARG A 19 10.02 7.75 1.33
N GLY A 20 9.00 6.96 0.95
CA GLY A 20 9.16 5.69 0.24
C GLY A 20 9.43 4.50 1.16
N TYR A 21 9.29 4.66 2.47
CA TYR A 21 9.36 3.54 3.40
C TYR A 21 8.07 2.71 3.36
N SER A 22 8.18 1.41 3.67
CA SER A 22 7.03 0.51 3.71
C SER A 22 6.04 0.93 4.79
N VAL A 23 4.83 1.33 4.38
CA VAL A 23 3.74 1.72 5.29
C VAL A 23 3.37 0.59 6.24
N ILE A 24 3.46 -0.67 5.78
CA ILE A 24 3.16 -1.87 6.59
C ILE A 24 4.09 -1.95 7.81
N LEU A 25 5.36 -1.59 7.65
CA LEU A 25 6.36 -1.65 8.73
C LEU A 25 6.18 -0.50 9.72
N PHE A 26 5.88 0.70 9.23
CA PHE A 26 5.81 1.92 10.05
C PHE A 26 4.44 2.18 10.68
N ALA A 27 3.37 1.59 10.16
CA ALA A 27 2.05 1.66 10.76
C ALA A 27 2.01 1.19 12.23
N PRO A 28 2.58 0.02 12.61
CA PRO A 28 2.64 -0.37 14.01
C PRO A 28 3.53 0.57 14.83
N VAL A 29 4.65 1.05 14.29
CA VAL A 29 5.52 2.00 15.01
C VAL A 29 4.78 3.29 15.35
N ALA A 30 4.02 3.85 14.40
CA ALA A 30 3.23 5.05 14.62
C ALA A 30 2.07 4.81 15.61
N ALA A 31 1.37 3.68 15.48
CA ALA A 31 0.27 3.31 16.37
C ALA A 31 0.75 3.08 17.82
N LEU A 32 1.85 2.34 18.00
CA LEU A 32 2.44 2.10 19.31
C LEU A 32 3.08 3.36 19.89
N GLY A 33 3.65 4.22 19.06
CA GLY A 33 4.12 5.54 19.48
C GLY A 33 2.99 6.39 20.06
N ALA A 34 1.80 6.37 19.45
CA ALA A 34 0.63 7.07 19.97
C ALA A 34 0.13 6.47 21.29
N VAL A 35 0.13 5.15 21.42
CA VAL A 35 -0.26 4.46 22.66
C VAL A 35 0.74 4.74 23.77
N LEU A 36 2.05 4.72 23.47
CA LEU A 36 3.11 5.01 24.44
C LEU A 36 3.00 6.42 25.03
N LEU A 37 2.61 7.40 24.21
CA LEU A 37 2.41 8.78 24.65
C LEU A 37 1.09 9.00 25.41
N THR A 38 0.16 8.05 25.33
CA THR A 38 -1.14 8.11 26.02
C THR A 38 -1.13 7.31 27.32
N ASP A 39 -0.81 6.01 27.23
CA ASP A 39 -0.72 5.07 28.35
C ASP A 39 0.36 4.00 28.04
N PRO A 40 1.57 4.10 28.63
CA PRO A 40 2.68 3.20 28.37
C PRO A 40 2.40 1.73 28.67
N THR A 41 1.54 1.44 29.66
CA THR A 41 1.18 0.08 30.07
C THR A 41 0.32 -0.65 29.04
N LEU A 42 -0.37 0.09 28.16
CA LEU A 42 -1.28 -0.46 27.15
C LEU A 42 -0.57 -0.78 25.83
N VAL A 43 0.71 -0.46 25.67
CA VAL A 43 1.46 -0.70 24.42
C VAL A 43 1.46 -2.19 24.04
N GLN A 44 1.77 -3.07 24.98
CA GLN A 44 1.82 -4.52 24.73
C GLN A 44 0.42 -5.12 24.44
N PRO A 45 -0.61 -4.84 25.27
CA PRO A 45 -1.97 -5.28 24.98
C PRO A 45 -2.53 -4.75 23.66
N MET A 46 -2.25 -3.49 23.30
CA MET A 46 -2.73 -2.90 22.04
C MET A 46 -2.01 -3.47 20.83
N PHE A 47 -0.72 -3.80 20.96
CA PHE A 47 0.02 -4.48 19.89
C PHE A 47 -0.55 -5.86 19.60
N THR A 48 -0.63 -6.72 20.62
CA THR A 48 -1.01 -8.13 20.44
C THR A 48 -2.52 -8.30 20.31
N GLY A 49 -3.31 -7.64 21.16
CA GLY A 49 -4.75 -7.87 21.25
C GLY A 49 -5.61 -7.04 20.30
N LEU A 50 -5.04 -6.01 19.65
CA LEU A 50 -5.79 -5.18 18.71
C LEU A 50 -5.11 -5.11 17.34
N PHE A 51 -3.86 -4.69 17.29
CA PHE A 51 -3.16 -4.55 16.01
C PHE A 51 -2.92 -5.92 15.33
N MET A 52 -2.31 -6.87 16.04
CA MET A 52 -2.02 -8.21 15.50
C MET A 52 -3.29 -8.99 15.14
N ASP A 53 -4.29 -9.02 16.01
CA ASP A 53 -5.55 -9.71 15.72
C ASP A 53 -6.23 -9.19 14.46
N LYS A 54 -6.29 -7.86 14.28
CA LYS A 54 -6.87 -7.25 13.07
C LYS A 54 -6.01 -7.51 11.84
N MET A 55 -4.68 -7.43 11.98
CA MET A 55 -3.74 -7.71 10.89
C MET A 55 -3.86 -9.15 10.40
N VAL A 56 -3.85 -10.13 11.32
CA VAL A 56 -3.99 -11.56 11.01
C VAL A 56 -5.36 -11.85 10.40
N GLY A 57 -6.43 -11.25 10.93
CA GLY A 57 -7.77 -11.37 10.35
C GLY A 57 -7.83 -10.89 8.90
N PHE A 58 -7.22 -9.74 8.61
CA PHE A 58 -7.12 -9.21 7.25
C PHE A 58 -6.31 -10.12 6.33
N LEU A 59 -5.12 -10.53 6.76
CA LEU A 59 -4.28 -11.47 6.01
C LEU A 59 -5.04 -12.76 5.73
N LYS A 60 -5.66 -13.38 6.73
CA LYS A 60 -6.41 -14.64 6.56
C LYS A 60 -7.50 -14.53 5.48
N LEU A 61 -8.22 -13.42 5.43
CA LEU A 61 -9.31 -13.21 4.47
C LEU A 61 -8.81 -12.91 3.06
N TYR A 62 -7.78 -12.07 2.93
CA TYR A 62 -7.33 -11.55 1.64
C TYR A 62 -6.09 -12.23 1.08
N PHE A 63 -5.46 -13.16 1.82
CA PHE A 63 -4.23 -13.81 1.40
C PHE A 63 -4.33 -14.48 0.02
N PRO A 64 -5.36 -15.30 -0.29
CA PRO A 64 -5.49 -15.88 -1.64
C PRO A 64 -5.59 -14.82 -2.74
N VAL A 65 -6.32 -13.73 -2.48
CA VAL A 65 -6.47 -12.60 -3.41
C VAL A 65 -5.13 -11.90 -3.63
N PHE A 66 -4.36 -11.65 -2.56
CA PHE A 66 -3.03 -11.05 -2.66
C PHE A 66 -2.03 -11.93 -3.40
N VAL A 67 -2.04 -13.24 -3.12
CA VAL A 67 -1.14 -14.20 -3.80
C VAL A 67 -1.48 -14.28 -5.29
N LEU A 68 -2.77 -14.44 -5.63
CA LEU A 68 -3.19 -14.43 -7.03
C LEU A 68 -2.82 -13.11 -7.71
N GLY A 69 -3.09 -11.97 -7.08
CA GLY A 69 -2.73 -10.65 -7.60
C GLY A 69 -1.22 -10.51 -7.84
N ALA A 70 -0.39 -10.94 -6.89
CA ALA A 70 1.06 -10.90 -7.02
C ALA A 70 1.57 -11.81 -8.14
N VAL A 71 1.02 -13.02 -8.26
CA VAL A 71 1.38 -13.99 -9.32
C VAL A 71 0.95 -13.45 -10.69
N PHE A 72 -0.31 -13.03 -10.86
CA PHE A 72 -0.79 -12.47 -12.12
C PHE A 72 -0.02 -11.21 -12.52
N GLY A 73 0.22 -10.29 -11.58
CA GLY A 73 1.05 -9.11 -11.81
C GLY A 73 2.45 -9.49 -12.31
N LYS A 74 3.09 -10.49 -11.69
CA LYS A 74 4.40 -10.95 -12.13
C LYS A 74 4.37 -11.67 -13.48
N LEU A 75 3.33 -12.45 -13.77
CA LEU A 75 3.15 -13.11 -15.06
C LEU A 75 2.95 -12.09 -16.20
N ILE A 76 2.21 -11.00 -15.96
CA ILE A 76 2.05 -9.91 -16.94
C ILE A 76 3.39 -9.22 -17.22
N GLU A 77 4.21 -9.03 -16.19
CA GLU A 77 5.56 -8.46 -16.32
C GLU A 77 6.47 -9.38 -17.16
N ILE A 78 6.51 -10.67 -16.85
CA ILE A 78 7.42 -11.64 -17.48
C ILE A 78 6.97 -12.04 -18.89
N SER A 79 5.67 -12.18 -19.14
CA SER A 79 5.11 -12.58 -20.45
C SER A 79 5.37 -11.56 -21.56
N GLY A 80 5.76 -10.33 -21.23
CA GLY A 80 5.98 -9.27 -22.21
C GLY A 80 4.68 -8.71 -22.82
N PHE A 81 3.51 -9.20 -22.39
CA PHE A 81 2.21 -8.66 -22.81
C PHE A 81 2.08 -7.16 -22.51
N SER A 82 2.63 -6.72 -21.38
CA SER A 82 2.71 -5.29 -21.03
C SER A 82 3.39 -4.47 -22.13
N LYS A 83 4.52 -4.94 -22.69
CA LYS A 83 5.24 -4.23 -23.77
C LYS A 83 4.43 -4.19 -25.07
N SER A 84 3.76 -5.28 -25.43
CA SER A 84 2.92 -5.34 -26.64
C SER A 84 1.70 -4.41 -26.54
N ILE A 85 1.02 -4.39 -25.39
CA ILE A 85 -0.13 -3.50 -25.13
C ILE A 85 0.32 -2.03 -25.19
N VAL A 86 1.41 -1.69 -24.51
CA VAL A 86 2.00 -0.33 -24.56
C VAL A 86 2.33 0.10 -25.99
N SER A 87 3.00 -0.77 -26.77
CA SER A 87 3.35 -0.47 -28.17
C SER A 87 2.12 -0.29 -29.06
N ALA A 88 1.09 -1.13 -28.90
CA ALA A 88 -0.17 -1.01 -29.63
C ALA A 88 -0.91 0.28 -29.28
N THR A 89 -0.99 0.64 -28.00
CA THR A 89 -1.64 1.88 -27.55
C THR A 89 -0.90 3.12 -28.04
N ILE A 90 0.44 3.13 -28.02
CA ILE A 90 1.24 4.25 -28.57
C ILE A 90 1.04 4.38 -30.09
N LYS A 91 0.96 3.27 -30.83
CA LYS A 91 0.69 3.29 -32.28
C LYS A 91 -0.71 3.84 -32.61
N LEU A 92 -1.73 3.50 -31.82
CA LEU A 92 -3.11 3.94 -32.04
C LEU A 92 -3.33 5.41 -31.64
N VAL A 93 -2.77 5.85 -30.52
CA VAL A 93 -3.04 7.19 -29.94
C VAL A 93 -2.02 8.24 -30.41
N GLY A 94 -0.81 7.80 -30.77
CA GLY A 94 0.28 8.64 -31.26
C GLY A 94 1.21 9.15 -30.15
N ALA A 95 2.52 9.16 -30.43
CA ALA A 95 3.57 9.52 -29.47
C ALA A 95 3.45 10.94 -28.90
N LYS A 96 2.78 11.87 -29.60
CA LYS A 96 2.52 13.23 -29.11
C LYS A 96 1.61 13.28 -27.87
N ARG A 97 0.85 12.22 -27.58
CA ARG A 97 -0.13 12.17 -26.48
C ARG A 97 0.29 11.16 -25.41
N ALA A 98 1.58 11.13 -25.06
CA ALA A 98 2.17 10.17 -24.14
C ALA A 98 1.41 10.06 -22.80
N MET A 99 0.97 11.20 -22.24
CA MET A 99 0.22 11.21 -20.98
C MET A 99 -1.12 10.48 -21.08
N LEU A 100 -1.89 10.69 -22.17
CA LEU A 100 -3.14 9.95 -22.42
C LEU A 100 -2.89 8.46 -22.70
N SER A 101 -1.81 8.13 -23.42
CA SER A 101 -1.43 6.73 -23.67
C SER A 101 -1.10 6.00 -22.37
N ILE A 102 -0.39 6.64 -21.42
CA ILE A 102 -0.07 6.03 -20.12
C ILE A 102 -1.35 5.78 -19.32
N VAL A 103 -2.26 6.76 -19.25
CA VAL A 103 -3.53 6.60 -18.53
C VAL A 103 -4.38 5.46 -19.12
N LEU A 104 -4.46 5.37 -20.46
CA LEU A 104 -5.18 4.29 -21.15
C LEU A 104 -4.55 2.91 -20.90
N VAL A 105 -3.23 2.81 -20.92
CA VAL A 105 -2.52 1.56 -20.59
C VAL A 105 -2.77 1.17 -19.13
N CYS A 106 -2.67 2.12 -18.20
CA CYS A 106 -2.97 1.87 -16.79
C CYS A 106 -4.41 1.38 -16.60
N ALA A 107 -5.39 1.97 -17.30
CA ALA A 107 -6.78 1.54 -17.23
C ALA A 107 -7.02 0.14 -17.84
N LEU A 108 -6.21 -0.28 -18.81
CA LEU A 108 -6.29 -1.62 -19.43
C LEU A 108 -5.56 -2.71 -18.63
N LEU A 109 -4.53 -2.35 -17.86
CA LEU A 109 -3.67 -3.30 -17.13
C LEU A 109 -3.99 -3.40 -15.63
N THR A 110 -4.80 -2.48 -15.08
CA THR A 110 -5.32 -2.53 -13.70
C THR A 110 -6.50 -3.48 -13.63
#